data_AF-W4L6M2-F1
#
_entry.id   AF-W4L6M2-F1
#
_cell.length_a   1.000
_cell.length_b   1.000
_cell.length_c   1.000
_cell.angle_alpha   90.00
_cell.angle_beta   90.00
_cell.angle_gamma   90.00
#
_symmetry.space_group_name_H-M   'P 1'
#
loop_
_entity.id
_entity.type
_entity.pdbx_description
1 polymer ?
#
loop_
_entity_poly.entity_id
_entity_poly.type
_entity_poly.pdbx_seq_one_letter_code
_entity_poly.pdbx_strand_id
1 'polypeptide(L)' 'MNAVTTALANSAAPDCPIPVLDAAAFLNGEPGALEPLSVALRDAMENIGFYYLERFAKLIM' A
#
# COMPACT_ATOMS: atom_id res chain seq x y z
N MET A 1 -35.07 14.53 -24.55
CA MET A 1 -34.19 13.40 -24.18
C MET A 1 -33.01 14.02 -23.45
N ASN A 2 -33.05 14.00 -22.11
CA ASN A 2 -32.12 14.75 -21.27
C ASN A 2 -30.79 14.01 -21.18
N ALA A 3 -29.71 14.70 -21.52
CA ALA A 3 -28.35 14.22 -21.37
C ALA A 3 -28.08 13.95 -19.87
N VAL A 4 -27.78 12.69 -19.55
CA VAL A 4 -27.27 12.30 -18.24
C VAL A 4 -25.82 12.78 -18.18
N THR A 5 -25.61 13.99 -17.69
CA THR A 5 -24.28 14.46 -17.29
C THR A 5 -23.99 13.87 -15.91
N THR A 6 -23.51 12.62 -15.89
CA THR A 6 -22.87 12.06 -14.70
C THR A 6 -21.57 12.82 -14.49
N ALA A 7 -21.63 13.90 -13.71
CA ALA A 7 -20.44 14.48 -13.12
C ALA A 7 -19.88 13.44 -12.14
N LEU A 8 -19.02 12.54 -12.63
CA LEU A 8 -18.01 11.91 -11.79
C LEU A 8 -17.08 13.04 -11.35
N ALA A 9 -17.50 13.78 -10.33
CA ALA A 9 -16.59 14.52 -9.50
C ALA A 9 -15.73 13.46 -8.77
N ASN A 10 -14.78 12.87 -9.49
CA ASN A 10 -13.62 12.27 -8.90
C ASN A 10 -12.81 13.45 -8.36
N SER A 11 -13.23 13.94 -7.20
CA SER A 11 -12.39 14.73 -6.31
C SER A 11 -11.28 13.78 -5.86
N ALA A 12 -10.31 13.54 -6.75
CA ALA A 12 -9.08 12.88 -6.43
C ALA A 12 -8.54 13.59 -5.19
N ALA A 13 -8.59 12.88 -4.06
CA ALA A 13 -8.03 13.38 -2.81
C ALA A 13 -6.58 13.82 -3.11
N PRO A 14 -6.18 15.01 -2.65
CA PRO A 14 -4.81 15.45 -2.85
C PRO A 14 -3.92 14.45 -2.10
N ASP A 15 -2.95 13.88 -2.82
CA ASP A 15 -1.74 13.30 -2.23
C ASP A 15 -1.91 12.10 -1.28
N CYS A 16 -2.82 11.16 -1.54
CA CYS A 16 -2.84 9.88 -0.82
C CYS A 16 -2.07 8.81 -1.62
N PRO A 17 -0.73 8.69 -1.47
CA PRO A 17 0.02 7.63 -2.14
C PRO A 17 -0.39 6.28 -1.55
N ILE A 18 -0.75 5.34 -2.41
CA ILE A 18 -0.95 3.94 -2.02
C ILE A 18 0.38 3.44 -1.42
N PRO A 19 0.40 2.95 -0.17
CA PRO A 19 1.62 2.54 0.49
C PRO A 19 2.24 1.33 -0.20
N VAL A 20 3.57 1.31 -0.24
CA VAL A 20 4.38 0.19 -0.70
C VAL A 20 4.98 -0.49 0.52
N LEU A 21 4.69 -1.78 0.68
CA LEU A 21 5.17 -2.60 1.79
C LEU A 21 6.30 -3.53 1.31
N ASP A 22 7.50 -3.35 1.87
CA ASP A 22 8.63 -4.25 1.59
C ASP A 22 8.54 -5.50 2.47
N ALA A 23 8.37 -6.65 1.83
CA ALA A 23 8.30 -7.94 2.47
C ALA A 23 9.63 -8.70 2.47
N ALA A 24 10.74 -8.11 2.00
CA ALA A 24 12.00 -8.82 1.81
C ALA A 24 12.52 -9.50 3.08
N ALA A 25 12.62 -8.77 4.21
CA ALA A 25 13.11 -9.33 5.47
C ALA A 25 12.23 -10.49 5.98
N PHE A 26 10.90 -10.35 5.86
CA PHE A 26 9.96 -11.42 6.21
C PHE A 26 10.14 -12.64 5.30
N LEU A 27 10.24 -12.44 3.99
CA LEU A 27 10.42 -13.51 3.00
C LEU A 27 11.80 -14.18 3.09
N ASN A 28 12.82 -13.49 3.61
CA ASN A 28 14.14 -14.03 3.89
C ASN A 28 14.20 -14.79 5.23
N GLY A 29 13.13 -14.76 6.03
CA GLY A 29 13.09 -15.42 7.34
C GLY A 29 13.91 -14.73 8.42
N GLU A 30 14.14 -13.42 8.29
CA GLU A 30 14.87 -12.65 9.31
C GLU A 30 14.10 -12.62 10.64
N PRO A 31 14.74 -12.91 11.78
CA PRO A 31 14.08 -12.88 13.08
C PRO A 31 13.48 -11.51 13.38
N GLY A 32 12.19 -11.48 13.74
CA GLY A 32 11.48 -10.24 14.09
C GLY A 32 10.91 -9.45 12.91
N ALA A 33 11.16 -9.85 11.65
CA ALA A 33 10.68 -9.11 10.48
C ALA A 33 9.16 -9.11 10.28
N LEU A 34 8.45 -10.07 10.89
CA LEU A 34 7.00 -10.20 10.77
C LEU A 34 6.25 -9.04 11.45
N GLU A 35 6.69 -8.64 12.64
CA GLU A 35 6.02 -7.62 13.45
C GLU A 35 5.90 -6.27 12.73
N PRO A 36 7.00 -5.63 12.25
CA PRO A 36 6.90 -4.35 11.57
C PRO A 36 6.10 -4.44 10.26
N LEU A 37 6.23 -5.53 9.50
CA LEU A 37 5.43 -5.73 8.27
C LEU A 37 3.93 -5.85 8.58
N SER A 38 3.57 -6.55 9.66
CA SER A 38 2.17 -6.73 10.06
C SER A 38 1.51 -5.43 10.54
N VAL A 39 2.27 -4.55 11.21
CA VAL A 39 1.80 -3.23 11.64
C VAL A 39 1.50 -2.36 10.43
N ALA A 40 2.43 -2.30 9.47
CA ALA A 40 2.25 -1.52 8.24
C ALA A 40 1.10 -2.08 7.37
N LEU A 41 0.96 -3.41 7.31
CA LEU A 41 -0.17 -4.06 6.63
C LEU A 41 -1.50 -3.70 7.29
N ARG A 42 -1.59 -3.75 8.62
CA ARG A 42 -2.81 -3.37 9.35
C ARG A 42 -3.20 -1.93 9.06
N ASP A 43 -2.25 -1.01 9.16
CA ASP A 43 -2.48 0.41 8.88
C ASP A 43 -3.00 0.62 7.44
N ALA A 44 -2.37 -0.02 6.46
CA ALA A 44 -2.80 0.05 5.08
C ALA A 44 -4.23 -0.52 4.88
N MET A 45 -4.59 -1.59 5.58
CA MET A 45 -5.93 -2.20 5.49
C MET A 45 -7.01 -1.36 6.19
N GLU A 46 -6.71 -0.81 7.36
CA GLU A 46 -7.68 -0.09 8.20
C GLU A 46 -7.89 1.36 7.74
N ASN A 47 -6.83 2.03 7.28
CA ASN A 47 -6.86 3.47 7.02
C ASN A 47 -6.84 3.83 5.52
N ILE A 48 -6.40 2.94 4.63
CA ILE A 48 -6.24 3.24 3.18
C ILE A 48 -7.04 2.28 2.29
N GLY A 49 -7.12 1.00 2.65
CA GLY A 49 -7.82 -0.05 1.90
C GLY A 49 -7.05 -0.59 0.69
N PHE A 50 -5.88 -0.02 0.36
CA PHE A 50 -5.02 -0.44 -0.75
C PHE A 50 -3.55 -0.42 -0.34
N TYR A 51 -2.75 -1.31 -0.92
CA TYR A 51 -1.30 -1.35 -0.78
C TYR A 51 -0.66 -2.11 -1.94
N TYR A 52 0.61 -1.84 -2.21
CA TYR A 52 1.48 -2.69 -3.03
C TYR A 52 2.38 -3.53 -2.13
N LEU A 53 2.59 -4.79 -2.48
CA LEU A 53 3.60 -5.64 -1.87
C LEU A 53 4.80 -5.74 -2.80
N GLU A 54 5.98 -5.45 -2.26
CA GLU A 54 7.22 -5.55 -2.99
C GLU A 54 8.20 -6.47 -2.25
N ARG A 55 9.14 -7.02 -3.02
CA ARG A 55 10.26 -7.79 -2.50
C ARG A 55 11.54 -7.06 -2.88
N PHE A 56 11.85 -5.97 -2.21
CA PHE A 56 13.12 -5.27 -2.44
C PHE A 56 14.21 -5.92 -1.58
N ALA A 57 14.86 -6.95 -2.13
CA ALA A 57 16.13 -7.38 -1.57
C ALA A 57 17.13 -6.23 -1.75
N LYS A 58 17.52 -5.58 -0.65
CA LYS A 58 18.57 -4.55 -0.67
C LYS A 58 19.80 -5.13 -1.36
N LEU A 59 20.13 -4.60 -2.54
CA LEU A 59 21.34 -4.99 -3.27
C LEU A 59 22.53 -4.55 -2.40
N ILE A 60 23.21 -5.52 -1.78
CA ILE A 60 24.47 -5.25 -1.08
C ILE A 60 25.48 -4.94 -2.18
N MET A 61 25.97 -3.70 -2.20
CA MET A 61 26.97 -3.18 -3.14
C MET A 61 28.31 -3.05 -2.45
#